data_AF-A0A956YIK0-F1
#
_entry.id   AF-A0A956YIK0-F1
#
_cell.length_a   1.000
_cell.length_b   1.000
_cell.length_c   1.000
_cell.angle_alpha   90.00
_cell.angle_beta   90.00
_cell.angle_gamma   90.00
#
_symmetry.space_group_name_H-M   'P 1'
#
loop_
_entity.id
_entity.type
_entity.pdbx_description
1 polymer ?
#
loop_
_entity_poly.entity_id
_entity_poly.type
_entity_poly.pdbx_seq_one_letter_code
_entity_poly.pdbx_strand_id
1 'polypeptide(L)'
;MRVWGQYGRFLPSVLIFAILLTWVRPAAAQSAIPLAEYWQTIAQIRDDLRDAPEDSAVREAAVTTLSNINQIELADGRIQPINHNFLIRQLQNEDVTTKTLTTLLTAYLSSRQGWPDPALPTLDEAALDAILSQPEFNYAPEEPNFLQKIWQDIRQAIEDFWLRLFPEGSSFSLPLNDAVMIVAGVLVAIALAYALRGILGDLTADAALSAEEELGGEPLTADLALQKAQEFSTGGDFRTAVRYLYLSSLLLLEERGLLRYDRSLTNREYLRSVAHRPELAAILRDVIDVFDRVWYGFQTLSASEYDAYARRVETLKQQREAG
;
A
#
# COMPACT_ATOMS: atom_id res chain seq x y z
N MET A 1 -26.69 -18.26 -42.80
CA MET A 1 -27.09 -17.06 -42.03
C MET A 1 -27.17 -17.42 -40.54
N ARG A 2 -26.45 -16.66 -39.69
CA ARG A 2 -26.60 -16.39 -38.23
C ARG A 2 -26.63 -17.60 -37.25
N VAL A 3 -25.69 -17.82 -36.30
CA VAL A 3 -25.14 -17.05 -35.13
C VAL A 3 -25.93 -17.30 -33.81
N TRP A 4 -25.24 -17.99 -32.86
CA TRP A 4 -25.25 -17.94 -31.37
C TRP A 4 -26.47 -18.48 -30.57
N GLY A 5 -26.33 -19.02 -29.34
CA GLY A 5 -25.21 -18.97 -28.39
C GLY A 5 -25.25 -19.98 -27.23
N GLN A 6 -24.04 -20.26 -26.71
CA GLN A 6 -23.71 -20.85 -25.41
C GLN A 6 -24.10 -19.89 -24.27
N TYR A 7 -24.59 -20.43 -23.14
CA TYR A 7 -24.18 -20.10 -21.77
C TYR A 7 -25.09 -20.89 -20.81
N GLY A 8 -24.55 -21.95 -20.20
CA GLY A 8 -25.28 -22.70 -19.19
C GLY A 8 -24.37 -23.70 -18.51
N ARG A 9 -24.00 -23.41 -17.24
CA ARG A 9 -23.67 -24.32 -16.12
C ARG A 9 -22.58 -23.73 -15.21
N PHE A 10 -22.93 -22.73 -14.40
CA PHE A 10 -22.17 -22.34 -13.19
C PHE A 10 -23.10 -21.80 -12.08
N LEU A 11 -24.21 -22.48 -11.79
CA LEU A 11 -25.02 -22.23 -10.58
C LEU A 11 -25.25 -23.58 -9.88
N PRO A 12 -24.36 -23.99 -8.95
CA PRO A 12 -24.91 -24.27 -7.61
C PRO A 12 -23.99 -23.94 -6.42
N SER A 13 -22.80 -23.34 -6.59
CA SER A 13 -21.87 -23.07 -5.48
C SER A 13 -22.20 -21.84 -4.64
N VAL A 14 -23.13 -20.98 -5.08
CA VAL A 14 -23.49 -19.73 -4.37
C VAL A 14 -24.49 -19.95 -3.22
N LEU A 15 -25.25 -21.04 -3.24
CA LEU A 15 -26.33 -21.28 -2.26
C LEU A 15 -25.84 -21.86 -0.91
N ILE A 16 -24.62 -22.38 -0.84
CA ILE A 16 -24.07 -22.97 0.40
C ILE A 16 -23.34 -21.92 1.27
N PHE A 17 -22.91 -20.79 0.69
CA PHE A 17 -22.20 -19.75 1.44
C PHE A 17 -23.14 -18.76 2.16
N ALA A 18 -24.43 -18.72 1.78
CA ALA A 18 -25.41 -17.79 2.33
C ALA A 18 -25.93 -18.16 3.74
N ILE A 19 -25.69 -19.39 4.22
CA ILE A 19 -26.21 -19.87 5.51
C ILE A 19 -25.17 -19.73 6.65
N LEU A 20 -23.90 -19.45 6.33
CA LEU A 20 -22.82 -19.35 7.33
C LEU A 20 -22.52 -17.93 7.83
N LEU A 21 -23.20 -16.90 7.31
CA LEU A 21 -22.85 -15.49 7.56
C LEU A 21 -23.85 -14.70 8.42
N THR A 22 -24.83 -15.35 9.04
CA THR A 22 -25.90 -14.65 9.77
C THR A 22 -25.84 -14.80 11.29
N TRP A 23 -24.66 -14.85 11.92
CA TRP A 23 -24.57 -14.79 13.39
C TRP A 23 -23.33 -14.05 13.89
N VAL A 24 -23.22 -12.75 13.60
CA VAL A 24 -22.46 -11.83 14.46
C VAL A 24 -23.30 -10.57 14.65
N ARG A 25 -23.94 -10.44 15.81
CA ARG A 25 -24.51 -9.15 16.24
C ARG A 25 -23.34 -8.24 16.62
N PRO A 26 -23.26 -6.99 16.15
CA PRO A 26 -22.30 -6.04 16.70
C PRO A 26 -22.66 -5.82 18.16
N ALA A 27 -21.74 -6.15 19.06
CA ALA A 27 -21.86 -5.82 20.47
C ALA A 27 -22.05 -4.30 20.56
N ALA A 28 -23.12 -3.87 21.23
CA ALA A 28 -23.38 -2.46 21.50
C ALA A 28 -22.11 -1.82 22.07
N ALA A 29 -21.76 -0.62 21.61
CA ALA A 29 -20.67 0.18 22.16
C ALA A 29 -20.91 0.36 23.66
N GLN A 30 -20.19 -0.40 24.49
CA GLN A 30 -20.21 -0.27 25.94
C GLN A 30 -19.51 1.04 26.31
N SER A 31 -20.16 1.86 27.11
CA SER A 31 -19.63 3.12 27.62
C SER A 31 -18.33 2.87 28.40
N ALA A 32 -17.28 3.63 28.10
CA ALA A 32 -16.04 3.60 28.89
C ALA A 32 -16.37 3.89 30.36
N ILE A 33 -15.76 3.14 31.28
CA ILE A 33 -15.93 3.38 32.72
C ILE A 33 -14.82 4.31 33.23
N PRO A 34 -15.09 5.20 34.18
CA PRO A 34 -14.05 6.03 34.80
C PRO A 34 -12.94 5.18 35.44
N LEU A 35 -11.69 5.63 35.34
CA LEU A 35 -10.52 4.93 35.91
C LEU A 35 -10.69 4.60 37.40
N ALA A 36 -11.32 5.48 38.16
CA ALA A 36 -11.58 5.26 39.59
C ALA A 36 -12.53 4.07 39.83
N GLU A 37 -13.58 3.95 39.01
CA GLU A 37 -14.57 2.85 39.07
C GLU A 37 -13.96 1.53 38.58
N TYR A 38 -13.07 1.58 37.59
CA TYR A 38 -12.28 0.43 37.17
C TYR A 38 -11.48 -0.16 38.34
N TRP A 39 -10.76 0.67 39.09
CA TRP A 39 -9.98 0.19 40.25
C TRP A 39 -10.86 -0.38 41.37
N GLN A 40 -12.05 0.19 41.59
CA GLN A 40 -13.00 -0.34 42.55
C GLN A 40 -13.49 -1.73 42.12
N THR A 41 -13.77 -1.92 40.82
CA THR A 41 -14.15 -3.22 40.25
C THR A 41 -13.07 -4.28 40.48
N ILE A 42 -11.79 -3.95 40.23
CA ILE A 42 -10.68 -4.88 40.47
C ILE A 42 -10.54 -5.24 41.96
N ALA A 43 -10.75 -4.28 42.86
CA ALA A 43 -10.75 -4.53 44.30
C ALA A 43 -11.90 -5.45 44.73
N GLN A 44 -13.10 -5.24 44.17
CA GLN A 44 -14.27 -6.07 44.44
C GLN A 44 -14.03 -7.52 44.00
N ILE A 45 -13.53 -7.73 42.78
CA ILE A 45 -13.21 -9.09 42.26
C ILE A 45 -12.23 -9.82 43.18
N ARG A 46 -11.19 -9.12 43.67
CA ARG A 46 -10.23 -9.71 44.62
C ARG A 46 -10.93 -10.12 45.91
N ASP A 47 -11.78 -9.26 46.45
CA ASP A 47 -12.44 -9.48 47.73
C ASP A 47 -13.48 -10.62 47.62
N ASP A 48 -14.25 -10.68 46.53
CA ASP A 48 -15.19 -11.78 46.25
C ASP A 48 -14.46 -13.13 46.17
N LEU A 49 -13.33 -13.17 45.45
CA LEU A 49 -12.49 -14.37 45.36
C LEU A 49 -11.91 -14.79 46.71
N ARG A 50 -11.56 -13.82 47.57
CA ARG A 50 -11.04 -14.12 48.91
C ARG A 50 -12.13 -14.68 49.82
N ASP A 51 -13.34 -14.13 49.74
CA ASP A 51 -14.44 -14.43 50.65
C ASP A 51 -15.16 -15.73 50.27
N ALA A 52 -15.13 -16.13 48.99
CA ALA A 52 -15.69 -17.37 48.48
C ALA A 52 -14.68 -18.16 47.60
N PRO A 53 -13.61 -18.72 48.18
CA PRO A 53 -12.47 -19.25 47.43
C PRO A 53 -12.77 -20.52 46.62
N GLU A 54 -13.79 -21.28 47.00
CA GLU A 54 -14.21 -22.55 46.37
C GLU A 54 -15.40 -22.36 45.40
N ASP A 55 -15.91 -21.12 45.25
CA ASP A 55 -17.08 -20.85 44.41
C ASP A 55 -16.66 -20.55 42.96
N SER A 56 -16.96 -21.48 42.06
CA SER A 56 -16.68 -21.32 40.62
C SER A 56 -17.52 -20.19 40.00
N ALA A 57 -18.70 -19.90 40.53
CA ALA A 57 -19.56 -18.83 40.03
C ALA A 57 -18.91 -17.44 40.24
N VAL A 58 -18.15 -17.27 41.32
CA VAL A 58 -17.40 -16.04 41.59
C VAL A 58 -16.28 -15.82 40.56
N ARG A 59 -15.59 -16.90 40.15
CA ARG A 59 -14.59 -16.84 39.08
C ARG A 59 -15.23 -16.50 37.72
N GLU A 60 -16.36 -17.11 37.40
CA GLU A 60 -17.09 -16.83 36.16
C GLU A 60 -17.61 -15.39 36.12
N ALA A 61 -18.17 -14.89 37.24
CA ALA A 61 -18.63 -13.51 37.36
C ALA A 61 -17.49 -12.51 37.16
N ALA A 62 -16.30 -12.80 37.71
CA ALA A 62 -15.10 -11.99 37.49
C ALA A 62 -14.69 -11.96 36.01
N VAL A 63 -14.71 -13.11 35.32
CA VAL A 63 -14.42 -13.20 33.89
C VAL A 63 -15.40 -12.39 33.07
N THR A 64 -16.71 -12.52 33.35
CA THR A 64 -17.75 -11.73 32.66
C THR A 64 -17.56 -10.24 32.87
N THR A 65 -17.28 -9.82 34.11
CA THR A 65 -17.07 -8.41 34.46
C THR A 65 -15.89 -7.83 33.70
N LEU A 66 -14.73 -8.50 33.70
CA LEU A 66 -13.54 -8.02 32.97
C LEU A 66 -13.74 -8.03 31.45
N SER A 67 -14.44 -9.02 30.90
CA SER A 67 -14.68 -9.11 29.44
C SER A 67 -15.55 -7.97 28.90
N ASN A 68 -16.38 -7.38 29.77
CA ASN A 68 -17.24 -6.24 29.42
C ASN A 68 -16.52 -4.89 29.53
N ILE A 69 -15.32 -4.84 30.11
CA ILE A 69 -14.55 -3.60 30.28
C ILE A 69 -13.44 -3.60 29.24
N ASN A 70 -13.67 -2.94 28.10
CA ASN A 70 -12.67 -2.89 27.02
C ASN A 70 -12.00 -1.53 26.88
N GLN A 71 -12.53 -0.51 27.55
CA GLN A 71 -12.05 0.87 27.52
C GLN A 71 -12.28 1.54 28.88
N ILE A 72 -11.36 2.42 29.26
CA ILE A 72 -11.41 3.20 30.49
C ILE A 72 -11.24 4.69 30.17
N GLU A 73 -11.93 5.54 30.92
CA GLU A 73 -11.79 7.00 30.83
C GLU A 73 -10.79 7.50 31.88
N LEU A 74 -9.76 8.20 31.41
CA LEU A 74 -8.72 8.83 32.24
C LEU A 74 -9.23 10.14 32.85
N ALA A 75 -8.52 10.65 33.87
CA ALA A 75 -8.92 11.89 34.56
C ALA A 75 -8.95 13.14 33.67
N ASP A 76 -8.26 13.11 32.53
CA ASP A 76 -8.22 14.16 31.51
C ASP A 76 -9.26 13.96 30.39
N GLY A 77 -10.17 13.00 30.54
CA GLY A 77 -11.22 12.69 29.56
C GLY A 77 -10.76 11.82 28.38
N ARG A 78 -9.48 11.42 28.33
CA ARG A 78 -9.00 10.50 27.28
C ARG A 78 -9.54 9.09 27.51
N ILE A 79 -10.01 8.47 26.44
CA ILE A 79 -10.44 7.06 26.45
C ILE A 79 -9.24 6.19 26.08
N GLN A 80 -8.89 5.26 26.96
CA GLN A 80 -7.78 4.33 26.78
C GLN A 80 -8.31 2.89 26.65
N PRO A 81 -8.03 2.18 25.55
CA PRO A 81 -8.34 0.75 25.46
C PRO A 81 -7.50 -0.04 26.45
N ILE A 82 -8.13 -1.03 27.09
CA ILE A 82 -7.51 -1.92 28.07
C ILE A 82 -7.79 -3.37 27.69
N ASN A 83 -6.83 -4.26 27.96
CA ASN A 83 -6.93 -5.68 27.65
C ASN A 83 -6.72 -6.51 28.92
N HIS A 84 -7.72 -7.31 29.29
CA HIS A 84 -7.66 -8.18 30.47
C HIS A 84 -7.40 -9.65 30.15
N ASN A 85 -6.98 -10.00 28.93
CA ASN A 85 -6.83 -11.39 28.48
C ASN A 85 -5.91 -12.20 29.40
N PHE A 86 -4.86 -11.59 29.94
CA PHE A 86 -4.00 -12.24 30.93
C PHE A 86 -4.77 -12.62 32.21
N LEU A 87 -5.52 -11.67 32.81
CA LEU A 87 -6.30 -11.91 34.02
C LEU A 87 -7.42 -12.94 33.77
N ILE A 88 -8.12 -12.82 32.64
CA ILE A 88 -9.18 -13.74 32.24
C ILE A 88 -8.63 -15.16 32.12
N ARG A 89 -7.48 -15.36 31.47
CA ARG A 89 -6.84 -16.67 31.37
C ARG A 89 -6.46 -17.26 32.73
N GLN A 90 -6.00 -16.44 33.66
CA GLN A 90 -5.68 -16.91 35.01
C GLN A 90 -6.95 -17.31 35.78
N LEU A 91 -8.03 -16.54 35.66
CA LEU A 91 -9.32 -16.82 36.31
C LEU A 91 -9.99 -18.09 35.77
N GLN A 92 -9.86 -18.36 34.47
CA GLN A 92 -10.39 -19.55 33.80
C GLN A 92 -9.55 -20.82 34.03
N ASN A 93 -8.33 -20.68 34.53
CA ASN A 93 -7.46 -21.82 34.77
C ASN A 93 -7.79 -22.49 36.12
N GLU A 94 -8.34 -23.70 36.06
CA GLU A 94 -8.70 -24.49 37.24
C GLU A 94 -7.48 -24.87 38.09
N ASP A 95 -6.29 -25.00 37.48
CA ASP A 95 -5.05 -25.32 38.20
C ASP A 95 -4.56 -24.17 39.08
N VAL A 96 -5.06 -22.94 38.85
CA VAL A 96 -4.64 -21.76 39.61
C VAL A 96 -5.51 -21.62 40.86
N THR A 97 -4.87 -21.68 42.03
CA THR A 97 -5.56 -21.53 43.32
C THR A 97 -6.07 -20.10 43.52
N THR A 98 -7.18 -19.95 44.25
CA THR A 98 -7.75 -18.64 44.55
C THR A 98 -6.82 -17.76 45.39
N LYS A 99 -5.93 -18.37 46.18
CA LYS A 99 -4.86 -17.68 46.90
C LYS A 99 -3.85 -17.04 45.93
N THR A 100 -3.49 -17.73 44.85
CA THR A 100 -2.62 -17.17 43.81
C THR A 100 -3.30 -16.02 43.08
N LEU A 101 -4.58 -16.17 42.73
CA LEU A 101 -5.37 -15.13 42.05
C LEU A 101 -5.50 -13.86 42.90
N THR A 102 -5.85 -14.01 44.19
CA THR A 102 -5.96 -12.88 45.13
C THR A 102 -4.61 -12.20 45.35
N THR A 103 -3.50 -12.96 45.40
CA THR A 103 -2.15 -12.39 45.47
C THR A 103 -1.82 -11.57 44.23
N LEU A 104 -2.13 -12.11 43.04
CA LEU A 104 -1.92 -11.45 41.76
C LEU A 104 -2.72 -10.14 41.68
N LEU A 105 -4.01 -10.16 42.01
CA LEU A 105 -4.86 -8.97 42.02
C LEU A 105 -4.41 -7.95 43.06
N THR A 106 -3.90 -8.40 44.21
CA THR A 106 -3.32 -7.51 45.24
C THR A 106 -2.06 -6.82 44.72
N ALA A 107 -1.17 -7.54 44.05
CA ALA A 107 0.02 -6.96 43.43
C ALA A 107 -0.37 -5.96 42.33
N TYR A 108 -1.38 -6.29 41.52
CA TYR A 108 -1.89 -5.40 40.48
C TYR A 108 -2.49 -4.11 41.06
N LEU A 109 -3.32 -4.20 42.10
CA LEU A 109 -3.87 -3.03 42.79
C LEU A 109 -2.77 -2.17 43.45
N SER A 110 -1.71 -2.79 43.95
CA SER A 110 -0.58 -2.08 44.55
C SER A 110 0.24 -1.29 43.51
N SER A 111 0.27 -1.75 42.25
CA SER A 111 0.97 -1.05 41.16
C SER A 111 0.43 0.36 40.91
N ARG A 112 -0.84 0.62 41.24
CA ARG A 112 -1.46 1.96 41.19
C ARG A 112 -0.70 2.99 42.02
N GLN A 113 -0.19 2.60 43.19
CA GLN A 113 0.49 3.52 44.10
C GLN A 113 1.91 3.86 43.65
N GLY A 114 2.49 3.06 42.75
CA GLY A 114 3.87 3.22 42.28
C GLY A 114 4.06 4.32 41.24
N TRP A 115 2.97 4.84 40.66
CA TRP A 115 3.02 5.96 39.74
C TRP A 115 2.46 7.20 40.44
N PRO A 116 3.29 8.23 40.73
CA PRO A 116 2.73 9.52 41.13
C PRO A 116 1.79 9.98 40.03
N ASP A 117 0.65 10.58 40.40
CA ASP A 117 -0.16 11.31 39.42
C ASP A 117 0.81 12.21 38.65
N PRO A 118 0.88 12.10 37.31
CA PRO A 118 1.75 12.98 36.56
C PRO A 118 1.22 14.38 36.78
N ALA A 119 1.82 15.09 37.73
CA ALA A 119 1.79 16.52 37.79
C ALA A 119 2.58 16.96 36.55
N LEU A 120 1.93 16.88 35.39
CA LEU A 120 2.39 17.58 34.21
C LEU A 120 2.39 19.04 34.66
N PRO A 121 3.57 19.69 34.80
CA PRO A 121 3.58 21.11 35.05
C PRO A 121 2.74 21.76 33.96
N THR A 122 1.96 22.78 34.31
CA THR A 122 1.24 23.60 33.31
C THR A 122 2.23 23.94 32.22
N LEU A 123 1.95 23.48 31.00
CA LEU A 123 2.84 23.66 29.86
C LEU A 123 2.99 25.17 29.64
N ASP A 124 4.17 25.71 29.93
CA ASP A 124 4.50 27.08 29.59
C ASP A 124 4.85 27.09 28.09
N GLU A 125 3.89 27.49 27.26
CA GLU A 125 4.04 27.57 25.81
C GLU A 125 5.26 28.43 25.43
N ALA A 126 5.56 29.48 26.20
CA ALA A 126 6.72 30.33 25.94
C ALA A 126 8.04 29.60 26.24
N ALA A 127 8.09 28.82 27.31
CA ALA A 127 9.26 27.99 27.62
C ALA A 127 9.43 26.85 26.60
N LEU A 128 8.32 26.27 26.12
CA LEU A 128 8.33 25.23 25.10
C LEU A 128 8.86 25.77 23.76
N ASP A 129 8.35 26.91 23.29
CA ASP A 129 8.81 27.55 22.06
C ASP A 129 10.30 27.94 22.15
N ALA A 130 10.75 28.40 23.31
CA ALA A 130 12.16 28.70 23.55
C ALA A 130 13.07 27.45 23.51
N ILE A 131 12.55 26.28 23.87
CA ILE A 131 13.26 25.00 23.77
C ILE A 131 13.23 24.51 22.32
N LEU A 132 12.07 24.49 21.66
CA LEU A 132 11.91 23.96 20.30
C LEU A 132 12.62 24.80 19.23
N SER A 133 12.90 26.07 19.51
CA SER A 133 13.69 26.95 18.64
C SER A 133 15.21 26.77 18.77
N GLN A 134 15.70 25.94 19.72
CA GLN A 134 17.13 25.68 19.82
C GLN A 134 17.64 24.90 18.59
N PRO A 135 18.90 25.10 18.16
CA PRO A 135 19.45 24.47 16.95
C PRO A 135 19.37 22.94 16.96
N GLU A 136 19.41 22.33 18.15
CA GLU A 136 19.33 20.88 18.35
C GLU A 136 17.95 20.29 18.00
N PHE A 137 16.88 21.10 18.09
CA PHE A 137 15.51 20.71 17.74
C PHE A 137 15.09 21.22 16.36
N ASN A 138 15.94 22.04 15.73
CA ASN A 138 15.73 22.55 14.39
C ASN A 138 16.25 21.52 13.37
N TYR A 139 15.57 20.38 13.31
CA TYR A 139 15.76 19.41 12.24
C TYR A 139 15.40 20.09 10.93
N ALA A 140 16.41 20.49 10.15
CA ALA A 140 16.17 20.75 8.74
C ALA A 140 15.57 19.46 8.17
N PRO A 141 14.33 19.47 7.66
CA PRO A 141 13.81 18.28 6.99
C PRO A 141 14.83 17.92 5.92
N GLU A 142 15.40 16.70 6.02
CA GLU A 142 16.14 16.12 4.91
C GLU A 142 15.27 16.35 3.67
N GLU A 143 15.82 17.00 2.63
CA GLU A 143 15.08 17.18 1.39
C GLU A 143 14.46 15.83 1.03
N PRO A 144 13.14 15.77 0.84
CA PRO A 144 12.40 14.52 0.85
C PRO A 144 13.05 13.56 -0.14
N ASN A 145 13.54 12.45 0.39
CA ASN A 145 14.09 11.40 -0.44
C ASN A 145 13.01 11.02 -1.46
N PHE A 146 13.39 10.82 -2.73
CA PHE A 146 12.46 10.65 -3.87
C PHE A 146 11.28 9.70 -3.59
N LEU A 147 11.51 8.63 -2.81
CA LEU A 147 10.51 7.66 -2.38
C LEU A 147 9.44 8.24 -1.42
N GLN A 148 9.81 9.20 -0.59
CA GLN A 148 8.95 9.83 0.40
C GLN A 148 7.99 10.84 -0.24
N LYS A 149 8.46 11.55 -1.28
CA LYS A 149 7.63 12.44 -2.10
C LYS A 149 6.58 11.65 -2.89
N ILE A 150 6.99 10.53 -3.49
CA ILE A 150 6.07 9.58 -4.16
C ILE A 150 5.01 9.06 -3.19
N TRP A 151 5.39 8.69 -1.96
CA TRP A 151 4.43 8.20 -0.95
C TRP A 151 3.44 9.27 -0.51
N GLN A 152 3.85 10.54 -0.47
CA GLN A 152 2.95 11.66 -0.15
C GLN A 152 1.97 11.94 -1.29
N ASP A 153 2.45 11.97 -2.54
CA ASP A 153 1.60 12.21 -3.71
C ASP A 153 0.57 11.08 -3.90
N ILE A 154 0.97 9.82 -3.66
CA ILE A 154 0.05 8.67 -3.68
C ILE A 154 -0.99 8.77 -2.57
N ARG A 155 -0.58 9.13 -1.34
CA ARG A 155 -1.51 9.27 -0.21
C ARG A 155 -2.56 10.35 -0.49
N GLN A 156 -2.14 11.51 -0.98
CA GLN A 156 -3.05 12.61 -1.33
C GLN A 156 -4.00 12.23 -2.47
N ALA A 157 -3.51 11.57 -3.53
CA ALA A 157 -4.36 11.12 -4.62
C ALA A 157 -5.43 10.10 -4.16
N ILE A 158 -5.08 9.24 -3.21
CA ILE A 158 -6.02 8.30 -2.59
C ILE A 158 -7.06 9.04 -1.74
N GLU A 159 -6.63 9.98 -0.90
CA GLU A 159 -7.51 10.78 -0.04
C GLU A 159 -8.50 11.63 -0.86
N ASP A 160 -8.03 12.34 -1.88
CA ASP A 160 -8.86 13.12 -2.80
C ASP A 160 -9.84 12.25 -3.56
N PHE A 161 -9.44 11.04 -3.95
CA PHE A 161 -10.32 10.07 -4.58
C PHE A 161 -11.40 9.57 -3.63
N TRP A 162 -11.06 9.29 -2.37
CA TRP A 162 -12.02 8.92 -1.33
C TRP A 162 -12.99 10.06 -1.01
N LEU A 163 -12.52 11.30 -0.88
CA LEU A 163 -13.36 12.48 -0.65
C LEU A 163 -14.30 12.76 -1.83
N ARG A 164 -13.85 12.48 -3.06
CA ARG A 164 -14.68 12.59 -4.27
C ARG A 164 -15.74 11.50 -4.36
N LEU A 165 -15.46 10.31 -3.84
CA LEU A 165 -16.41 9.20 -3.78
C LEU A 165 -17.37 9.28 -2.60
N PHE A 166 -16.91 9.83 -1.47
CA PHE A 166 -17.66 9.97 -0.23
C PHE A 166 -17.50 11.41 0.30
N PRO A 167 -18.24 12.37 -0.26
CA PRO A 167 -18.25 13.73 0.25
C PRO A 167 -18.68 13.76 1.71
N GLU A 168 -17.95 14.50 2.55
CA GLU A 168 -18.27 14.72 3.95
C GLU A 168 -19.72 15.25 4.07
N GLY A 169 -20.60 14.45 4.66
CA GLY A 169 -22.04 14.74 4.78
C GLY A 169 -22.97 13.62 4.27
N SER A 170 -22.46 12.53 3.70
CA SER A 170 -23.29 11.39 3.30
C SER A 170 -23.87 10.62 4.50
N SER A 171 -25.05 11.06 4.93
CA SER A 171 -25.90 10.41 5.92
C SER A 171 -26.67 9.27 5.25
N PHE A 172 -26.09 8.07 5.13
CA PHE A 172 -26.80 6.92 4.56
C PHE A 172 -26.91 5.76 5.54
N SER A 173 -28.09 5.62 6.14
CA SER A 173 -28.48 4.55 7.05
C SER A 173 -29.14 3.39 6.28
N LEU A 174 -28.30 2.55 5.67
CA LEU A 174 -28.53 1.12 5.41
C LEU A 174 -27.19 0.42 5.76
N PRO A 175 -27.15 -0.86 6.18
CA PRO A 175 -25.94 -1.46 6.77
C PRO A 175 -24.79 -1.45 5.74
N LEU A 176 -23.94 -0.44 5.88
CA LEU A 176 -23.05 0.09 4.83
C LEU A 176 -21.87 -0.83 4.52
N ASN A 177 -21.54 -1.72 5.45
CA ASN A 177 -20.31 -2.52 5.40
C ASN A 177 -20.28 -3.49 4.23
N ASP A 178 -21.42 -4.11 3.90
CA ASP A 178 -21.48 -5.17 2.88
C ASP A 178 -21.44 -4.61 1.46
N ALA A 179 -22.12 -3.49 1.21
CA ALA A 179 -22.11 -2.82 -0.09
C ALA A 179 -20.74 -2.16 -0.36
N VAL A 180 -20.13 -1.56 0.67
CA VAL A 180 -18.79 -0.96 0.56
C VAL A 180 -17.72 -2.01 0.30
N MET A 181 -17.79 -3.19 0.95
CA MET A 181 -16.86 -4.28 0.66
C MET A 181 -17.00 -4.85 -0.76
N ILE A 182 -18.23 -4.97 -1.27
CA ILE A 182 -18.46 -5.46 -2.65
C ILE A 182 -17.94 -4.43 -3.66
N VAL A 183 -18.22 -3.14 -3.46
CA VAL A 183 -17.72 -2.08 -4.35
C VAL A 183 -16.20 -1.96 -4.26
N ALA A 184 -15.62 -2.03 -3.06
CA ALA A 184 -14.17 -2.04 -2.87
C ALA A 184 -13.52 -3.26 -3.52
N GLY A 185 -14.12 -4.46 -3.39
CA GLY A 185 -13.67 -5.67 -4.05
C GLY A 185 -13.72 -5.57 -5.58
N VAL A 186 -14.78 -4.98 -6.13
CA VAL A 186 -14.91 -4.73 -7.57
C VAL A 186 -13.89 -3.70 -8.05
N LEU A 187 -13.65 -2.63 -7.29
CA LEU A 187 -12.64 -1.62 -7.61
C LEU A 187 -11.22 -2.20 -7.54
N VAL A 188 -10.91 -3.02 -6.54
CA VAL A 188 -9.64 -3.75 -6.44
C VAL A 188 -9.49 -4.73 -7.59
N ALA A 189 -10.55 -5.45 -7.97
CA ALA A 189 -10.51 -6.37 -9.10
C ALA A 189 -10.29 -5.62 -10.44
N ILE A 190 -10.91 -4.45 -10.62
CA ILE A 190 -10.70 -3.58 -11.79
C ILE A 190 -9.27 -3.03 -11.79
N ALA A 191 -8.78 -2.53 -10.67
CA ALA A 191 -7.41 -2.04 -10.53
C ALA A 191 -6.39 -3.16 -10.79
N LEU A 192 -6.64 -4.37 -10.27
CA LEU A 192 -5.81 -5.55 -10.50
C LEU A 192 -5.88 -5.98 -11.97
N ALA A 193 -7.05 -5.93 -12.62
CA ALA A 193 -7.20 -6.22 -14.04
C ALA A 193 -6.47 -5.19 -14.91
N TYR A 194 -6.47 -3.91 -14.54
CA TYR A 194 -5.71 -2.85 -15.23
C TYR A 194 -4.19 -3.02 -15.01
N ALA A 195 -3.76 -3.32 -13.78
CA ALA A 195 -2.36 -3.58 -13.47
C ALA A 195 -1.86 -4.86 -14.19
N LEU A 196 -2.65 -5.92 -14.18
CA LEU A 196 -2.39 -7.14 -14.94
C LEU A 196 -2.35 -6.84 -16.44
N ARG A 197 -3.24 -6.01 -16.99
CA ARG A 197 -3.19 -5.64 -18.41
C ARG A 197 -1.89 -4.90 -18.77
N GLY A 198 -1.39 -4.03 -17.90
CA GLY A 198 -0.10 -3.36 -18.08
C GLY A 198 1.09 -4.31 -18.01
N ILE A 199 1.09 -5.26 -17.07
CA ILE A 199 2.14 -6.27 -16.91
C ILE A 199 2.09 -7.30 -18.04
N LEU A 200 0.91 -7.76 -18.44
CA LEU A 200 0.74 -8.68 -19.57
C LEU A 200 1.12 -8.01 -20.90
N GLY A 201 0.92 -6.69 -21.05
CA GLY A 201 1.43 -5.92 -22.20
C GLY A 201 2.96 -5.96 -22.28
N ASP A 202 3.64 -5.77 -21.14
CA ASP A 202 5.10 -5.83 -21.08
C ASP A 202 5.65 -7.23 -21.40
N LEU A 203 5.01 -8.27 -20.84
CA LEU A 203 5.39 -9.67 -21.06
C LEU A 203 5.05 -10.16 -22.47
N THR A 204 3.95 -9.70 -23.06
CA THR A 204 3.61 -10.04 -24.46
C THR A 204 4.52 -9.34 -25.45
N ALA A 205 4.95 -8.10 -25.20
CA ALA A 205 5.96 -7.45 -26.03
C ALA A 205 7.33 -8.16 -25.93
N ASP A 206 7.73 -8.59 -24.73
CA ASP A 206 9.00 -9.30 -24.52
C ASP A 206 8.96 -10.73 -25.09
N ALA A 207 7.82 -11.42 -24.95
CA ALA A 207 7.57 -12.73 -25.53
C ALA A 207 7.38 -12.67 -27.04
N ALA A 208 6.77 -11.63 -27.60
CA ALA A 208 6.65 -11.46 -29.06
C ALA A 208 8.01 -11.27 -29.72
N LEU A 209 8.87 -10.44 -29.13
CA LEU A 209 10.24 -10.24 -29.60
C LEU A 209 11.07 -11.53 -29.49
N SER A 210 10.99 -12.23 -28.35
CA SER A 210 11.66 -13.53 -28.19
C SER A 210 11.11 -14.60 -29.14
N ALA A 211 9.80 -14.67 -29.32
CA ALA A 211 9.16 -15.66 -30.18
C ALA A 211 9.44 -15.41 -31.67
N GLU A 212 9.47 -14.16 -32.13
CA GLU A 212 9.84 -13.83 -33.51
C GLU A 212 11.31 -14.20 -33.82
N GLU A 213 12.22 -14.01 -32.85
CA GLU A 213 13.64 -14.37 -32.98
C GLU A 213 13.86 -15.89 -32.90
N GLU A 214 13.17 -16.58 -31.99
CA GLU A 214 13.28 -18.03 -31.77
C GLU A 214 12.59 -18.86 -32.88
N LEU A 215 11.57 -18.29 -33.54
CA LEU A 215 10.91 -18.88 -34.71
C LEU A 215 11.65 -18.64 -36.03
N GLY A 216 12.85 -18.03 -36.00
CA GLY A 216 13.62 -17.73 -37.21
C GLY A 216 12.96 -16.68 -38.11
N GLY A 217 12.19 -15.76 -37.52
CA GLY A 217 11.68 -14.58 -38.20
C GLY A 217 12.82 -13.69 -38.71
N GLU A 218 12.50 -12.78 -39.63
CA GLU A 218 13.51 -11.81 -40.09
C GLU A 218 14.10 -11.04 -38.90
N PRO A 219 15.43 -10.82 -38.87
CA PRO A 219 16.05 -10.07 -37.79
C PRO A 219 15.38 -8.70 -37.67
N LEU A 220 15.03 -8.31 -36.44
CA LEU A 220 14.37 -7.04 -36.19
C LEU A 220 15.29 -5.89 -36.64
N THR A 221 14.92 -5.21 -37.72
CA THR A 221 15.66 -4.05 -38.23
C THR A 221 15.23 -2.77 -37.53
N ALA A 222 16.04 -1.73 -37.64
CA ALA A 222 15.72 -0.41 -37.10
C ALA A 222 14.38 0.13 -37.65
N ASP A 223 14.10 -0.10 -38.93
CA ASP A 223 12.89 0.34 -39.61
C ASP A 223 11.65 -0.45 -39.17
N LEU A 224 11.78 -1.78 -38.98
CA LEU A 224 10.67 -2.60 -38.51
C LEU A 224 10.31 -2.26 -37.05
N ALA A 225 11.31 -2.04 -36.20
CA ALA A 225 11.09 -1.56 -34.83
C ALA A 225 10.42 -0.17 -34.82
N LEU A 226 10.78 0.73 -35.75
CA LEU A 226 10.14 2.03 -35.89
C LEU A 226 8.67 1.90 -36.30
N GLN A 227 8.36 1.01 -37.25
CA GLN A 227 6.98 0.75 -37.68
C GLN A 227 6.14 0.24 -36.51
N LYS A 228 6.65 -0.73 -35.73
CA LYS A 228 5.96 -1.22 -34.52
C LYS A 228 5.72 -0.08 -33.52
N ALA A 229 6.70 0.80 -33.30
CA ALA A 229 6.51 1.96 -32.43
C ALA A 229 5.35 2.86 -32.89
N GLN A 230 5.22 3.09 -34.20
CA GLN A 230 4.14 3.88 -34.78
C GLN A 230 2.77 3.21 -34.59
N GLU A 231 2.68 1.90 -34.82
CA GLU A 231 1.46 1.12 -34.60
C GLU A 231 0.97 1.22 -33.16
N PHE A 232 1.85 1.00 -32.17
CA PHE A 232 1.50 1.11 -30.76
C PHE A 232 1.13 2.55 -30.36
N SER A 233 1.84 3.56 -30.88
CA SER A 233 1.51 4.96 -30.60
C SER A 233 0.14 5.36 -31.15
N THR A 234 -0.23 4.87 -32.34
CA THR A 234 -1.55 5.10 -32.94
C THR A 234 -2.65 4.38 -32.14
N GLY A 235 -2.33 3.23 -31.57
CA GLY A 235 -3.19 2.49 -30.63
C GLY A 235 -3.30 3.12 -29.23
N GLY A 236 -2.56 4.20 -28.94
CA GLY A 236 -2.52 4.86 -27.64
C GLY A 236 -1.67 4.14 -26.58
N ASP A 237 -0.95 3.08 -26.97
CA ASP A 237 0.01 2.39 -26.11
C ASP A 237 1.39 3.05 -26.23
N PHE A 238 1.51 4.23 -25.63
CA PHE A 238 2.75 5.01 -25.67
C PHE A 238 3.91 4.31 -24.94
N ARG A 239 3.62 3.45 -23.96
CA ARG A 239 4.67 2.73 -23.22
C ARG A 239 5.34 1.70 -24.10
N THR A 240 4.56 0.88 -24.80
CA THR A 240 5.10 -0.08 -25.77
C THR A 240 5.73 0.63 -26.97
N ALA A 241 5.15 1.75 -27.42
CA ALA A 241 5.73 2.58 -28.47
C ALA A 241 7.13 3.12 -28.10
N VAL A 242 7.31 3.62 -26.88
CA VAL A 242 8.62 4.10 -26.39
C VAL A 242 9.67 3.01 -26.41
N ARG A 243 9.31 1.78 -26.02
CA ARG A 243 10.22 0.64 -26.05
C ARG A 243 10.69 0.31 -27.46
N TYR A 244 9.76 0.22 -28.42
CA TYR A 244 10.12 -0.07 -29.81
C TYR A 244 10.93 1.06 -30.43
N LEU A 245 10.69 2.30 -30.03
CA LEU A 245 11.44 3.45 -30.51
C LEU A 245 12.86 3.52 -29.93
N TYR A 246 13.03 3.12 -28.66
CA TYR A 246 14.34 2.89 -28.06
C TYR A 246 15.10 1.77 -28.80
N LEU A 247 14.43 0.65 -29.06
CA LEU A 247 15.03 -0.49 -29.76
C LEU A 247 15.44 -0.13 -31.20
N SER A 248 14.59 0.60 -31.93
CA SER A 248 14.91 1.18 -33.24
C SER A 248 16.17 2.05 -33.18
N SER A 249 16.34 2.82 -32.10
CA SER A 249 17.53 3.65 -31.90
C SER A 249 18.81 2.80 -31.74
N LEU A 250 18.77 1.73 -30.96
CA LEU A 250 19.91 0.84 -30.77
C LEU A 250 20.28 0.07 -32.05
N LEU A 251 19.27 -0.51 -32.72
CA LEU A 251 19.44 -1.24 -33.97
C LEU A 251 19.99 -0.33 -35.07
N LEU A 252 19.52 0.91 -35.14
CA LEU A 252 20.05 1.88 -36.10
C LEU A 252 21.54 2.18 -35.85
N LEU A 253 21.95 2.27 -34.59
CA LEU A 253 23.36 2.48 -34.25
C LEU A 253 24.20 1.23 -34.54
N GLU A 254 23.62 0.04 -34.45
CA GLU A 254 24.26 -1.21 -34.89
C GLU A 254 24.41 -1.30 -36.41
N GLU A 255 23.34 -1.03 -37.17
CA GLU A 255 23.36 -0.98 -38.63
C GLU A 255 24.39 0.04 -39.16
N ARG A 256 24.66 1.08 -38.37
CA ARG A 256 25.69 2.09 -38.64
C ARG A 256 27.09 1.73 -38.13
N GLY A 257 27.26 0.60 -37.45
CA GLY A 257 28.53 0.15 -36.87
C GLY A 257 29.04 1.04 -35.73
N LEU A 258 28.15 1.80 -35.07
CA LEU A 258 28.50 2.72 -34.00
C LEU A 258 28.49 2.04 -32.62
N LEU A 259 27.65 1.02 -32.45
CA LEU A 259 27.63 0.10 -31.32
C LEU A 259 27.24 -1.30 -31.82
N ARG A 260 27.25 -2.31 -30.93
CA ARG A 260 26.67 -3.63 -31.20
C ARG A 260 25.44 -3.80 -30.32
N TYR A 261 24.32 -4.17 -30.91
CA TYR A 261 23.12 -4.47 -30.14
C TYR A 261 23.24 -5.87 -29.56
N ASP A 262 23.02 -5.97 -28.25
CA ASP A 262 23.01 -7.21 -27.49
C ASP A 262 22.01 -7.08 -26.34
N ARG A 263 20.98 -7.92 -26.36
CA ARG A 263 19.89 -7.90 -25.38
C ARG A 263 20.36 -8.12 -23.93
N SER A 264 21.54 -8.73 -23.73
CA SER A 264 22.12 -8.94 -22.41
C SER A 264 22.78 -7.69 -21.82
N LEU A 265 23.02 -6.65 -22.64
CA LEU A 265 23.64 -5.41 -22.19
C LEU A 265 22.63 -4.48 -21.52
N THR A 266 23.08 -3.86 -20.44
CA THR A 266 22.36 -2.81 -19.73
C THR A 266 22.47 -1.47 -20.45
N ASN A 267 21.52 -0.56 -20.20
CA ASN A 267 21.52 0.80 -20.76
C ASN A 267 22.82 1.58 -20.43
N ARG A 268 23.41 1.32 -19.25
CA ARG A 268 24.71 1.90 -18.86
C ARG A 268 25.87 1.37 -19.70
N GLU A 269 25.81 0.11 -20.11
CA GLU A 269 26.83 -0.51 -20.97
C GLU A 269 26.75 0.02 -22.40
N TYR A 270 25.55 0.26 -22.93
CA TYR A 270 25.37 0.97 -24.20
C TYR A 270 25.95 2.38 -24.17
N LEU A 271 25.70 3.16 -23.11
CA LEU A 271 26.31 4.48 -22.98
C LEU A 271 27.84 4.41 -22.88
N ARG A 272 28.37 3.38 -22.23
CA ARG A 272 29.82 3.16 -22.15
C ARG A 272 30.42 2.80 -23.50
N SER A 273 29.71 2.04 -24.34
CA SER A 273 30.21 1.63 -25.66
C SER A 273 30.32 2.78 -26.65
N VAL A 274 29.56 3.86 -26.47
CA VAL A 274 29.64 5.09 -27.29
C VAL A 274 30.35 6.25 -26.57
N ALA A 275 30.96 6.02 -25.41
CA ALA A 275 31.54 7.09 -24.58
C ALA A 275 32.68 7.88 -25.26
N HIS A 276 33.37 7.27 -26.24
CA HIS A 276 34.37 7.95 -27.08
C HIS A 276 33.79 8.95 -28.08
N ARG A 277 32.45 9.02 -28.20
CA ARG A 277 31.69 9.98 -29.02
C ARG A 277 30.75 10.77 -28.11
N PRO A 278 31.20 11.87 -27.48
CA PRO A 278 30.45 12.54 -26.41
C PRO A 278 29.10 13.11 -26.87
N GLU A 279 29.00 13.60 -28.11
CA GLU A 279 27.74 14.11 -28.68
C GLU A 279 26.71 13.00 -28.87
N LEU A 280 27.12 11.87 -29.46
CA LEU A 280 26.28 10.69 -29.60
C LEU A 280 25.86 10.13 -28.23
N ALA A 281 26.78 10.07 -27.28
CA ALA A 281 26.51 9.58 -25.93
C ALA A 281 25.51 10.47 -25.18
N ALA A 282 25.54 11.79 -25.38
CA ALA A 282 24.58 12.71 -24.78
C ALA A 282 23.17 12.49 -25.34
N ILE A 283 23.02 12.37 -26.67
CA ILE A 283 21.72 12.15 -27.30
C ILE A 283 21.17 10.77 -26.94
N LEU A 284 22.01 9.73 -26.95
CA LEU A 284 21.59 8.39 -26.54
C LEU A 284 21.17 8.37 -25.06
N ARG A 285 21.82 9.16 -24.19
CA ARG A 285 21.42 9.29 -22.78
C ARG A 285 20.03 9.90 -22.64
N ASP A 286 19.71 10.95 -23.39
CA ASP A 286 18.37 11.55 -23.36
C ASP A 286 17.27 10.56 -23.79
N VAL A 287 17.58 9.70 -24.75
CA VAL A 287 16.67 8.62 -25.19
C VAL A 287 16.51 7.57 -24.08
N ILE A 288 17.62 7.10 -23.52
CA ILE A 288 17.64 6.10 -22.44
C ILE A 288 16.92 6.61 -21.19
N ASP A 289 17.10 7.87 -20.80
CA ASP A 289 16.49 8.43 -19.59
C ASP A 289 14.96 8.44 -19.67
N VAL A 290 14.39 8.71 -20.84
CA VAL A 290 12.94 8.62 -21.05
C VAL A 290 12.50 7.16 -21.04
N PHE A 291 13.22 6.28 -21.72
CA PHE A 291 12.94 4.85 -21.72
C PHE A 291 12.95 4.28 -20.30
N ASP A 292 13.94 4.59 -19.47
CA ASP A 292 14.06 4.09 -18.10
C ASP A 292 12.86 4.50 -17.24
N ARG A 293 12.45 5.77 -17.32
CA ARG A 293 11.29 6.27 -16.56
C ARG A 293 9.98 5.63 -16.98
N VAL A 294 9.80 5.36 -18.26
CA VAL A 294 8.55 4.86 -18.84
C VAL A 294 8.45 3.34 -18.72
N TRP A 295 9.56 2.65 -19.00
CA TRP A 295 9.61 1.20 -19.00
C TRP A 295 9.78 0.64 -17.59
N TYR A 296 10.80 1.08 -16.85
CA TYR A 296 11.07 0.59 -15.49
C TYR A 296 10.38 1.43 -14.41
N GLY A 297 10.18 2.73 -14.65
CA GLY A 297 9.51 3.63 -13.70
C GLY A 297 7.98 3.66 -13.81
N PHE A 298 7.38 2.90 -14.72
CA PHE A 298 5.93 2.85 -14.97
C PHE A 298 5.27 4.23 -15.20
N GLN A 299 6.03 5.24 -15.64
CA GLN A 299 5.51 6.56 -15.93
C GLN A 299 4.58 6.49 -17.16
N THR A 300 3.36 6.99 -17.02
CA THR A 300 2.45 7.18 -18.16
C THR A 300 2.87 8.41 -18.95
N LEU A 301 2.80 8.32 -20.28
CA LEU A 301 3.05 9.42 -21.19
C LEU A 301 1.75 9.91 -21.80
N SER A 302 1.61 11.21 -21.91
CA SER A 302 0.67 11.84 -22.83
C SER A 302 1.16 11.75 -24.28
N ALA A 303 0.24 11.93 -25.24
CA ALA A 303 0.59 12.00 -26.66
C ALA A 303 1.64 13.09 -26.95
N SER A 304 1.53 14.25 -26.29
CA SER A 304 2.50 15.35 -26.45
C SER A 304 3.90 15.01 -25.95
N GLU A 305 4.00 14.23 -24.86
CA GLU A 305 5.29 13.80 -24.32
C GLU A 305 5.90 12.69 -25.19
N TYR A 306 5.08 11.79 -25.73
CA TYR A 306 5.51 10.83 -26.74
C TYR A 306 6.06 11.54 -27.98
N ASP A 307 5.36 12.54 -28.52
CA ASP A 307 5.83 13.31 -29.69
C ASP A 307 7.14 14.06 -29.39
N ALA A 308 7.32 14.56 -28.17
CA ALA A 308 8.59 15.14 -27.73
C ALA A 308 9.72 14.09 -27.71
N TYR A 309 9.44 12.89 -27.21
CA TYR A 309 10.39 11.79 -27.24
C TYR A 309 10.73 11.33 -28.66
N ALA A 310 9.74 11.20 -29.54
CA ALA A 310 9.95 10.81 -30.93
C ALA A 310 10.85 11.80 -31.67
N ARG A 311 10.70 13.12 -31.41
CA ARG A 311 11.60 14.14 -31.97
C ARG A 311 13.05 14.03 -31.46
N ARG A 312 13.26 13.62 -30.20
CA ARG A 312 14.60 13.37 -29.66
C ARG A 312 15.27 12.19 -30.37
N VAL A 313 14.51 11.11 -30.57
CA VAL A 313 14.98 9.95 -31.34
C VAL A 313 15.28 10.34 -32.80
N GLU A 314 14.47 11.20 -33.41
CA GLU A 314 14.73 11.71 -34.76
C GLU A 314 16.05 12.50 -34.82
N THR A 315 16.38 13.26 -33.77
CA THR A 315 17.67 13.96 -33.67
C THR A 315 18.86 13.00 -33.67
N LEU A 316 18.73 11.84 -32.99
CA LEU A 316 19.71 10.76 -33.03
C LEU A 316 19.88 10.19 -34.45
N LYS A 317 18.80 10.11 -35.23
CA LYS A 317 18.85 9.65 -36.61
C LYS A 317 19.62 10.62 -37.51
N GLN A 318 19.39 11.92 -37.34
CA GLN A 318 19.94 13.00 -38.17
C GLN A 318 21.42 13.31 -37.94
N GLN A 319 21.99 12.95 -36.79
CA GLN A 319 23.41 13.17 -36.46
C GLN A 319 24.44 12.48 -37.38
N ARG A 320 24.00 11.71 -38.38
CA ARG A 320 24.86 11.20 -39.46
C ARG A 320 24.87 12.09 -40.71
N GLU A 321 23.90 12.97 -40.94
CA GLU A 321 23.87 13.77 -42.17
C GLU A 321 24.95 14.86 -42.21
N ALA A 322 25.60 15.14 -41.08
CA ALA A 322 26.54 16.25 -40.90
C ALA A 322 28.02 15.85 -40.76
N GLY A 323 28.40 14.59 -41.00
CA GLY A 323 29.79 14.10 -40.93
C GLY A 323 30.19 13.29 -42.14
#